data_AF-A0A356SG77-F1
#
_entry.id   AF-A0A356SG77-F1
#
_cell.length_a   1.000
_cell.length_b   1.000
_cell.length_c   1.000
_cell.angle_alpha   90.00
_cell.angle_beta   90.00
_cell.angle_gamma   90.00
#
_symmetry.space_group_name_H-M   'P 1'
#
loop_
_entity.id
_entity.type
_entity.pdbx_description
1 polymer ?
#
loop_
_entity_poly.entity_id
_entity_poly.type
_entity_poly.pdbx_seq_one_letter_code
_entity_poly.pdbx_strand_id
1 'polypeptide(L)'
;MGIAQADVSVPSPDYDVKTDIAETCSACHGLRYLDLAQGYDTPQEWSHLIASMVTLSPARDEAVSRYLATNHPHKPSKAPILVPGSTNIVIDEWITPTLGQRTRDPIEAPDGAIWWTGMWASLVGRL
;
A
#
# COMPACT_ATOMS: atom_id res chain seq x y z
N MET A 1 11.14 -23.44 30.10
CA MET A 1 11.47 -24.29 28.94
C MET A 1 11.00 -23.51 27.72
N GLY A 2 11.88 -22.69 27.14
CA GLY A 2 11.55 -21.80 26.03
C GLY A 2 11.65 -22.56 24.71
N ILE A 3 10.63 -22.45 23.87
CA ILE A 3 10.69 -22.91 22.49
C ILE A 3 11.54 -21.91 21.69
N ALA A 4 12.70 -22.36 21.24
CA ALA A 4 13.50 -21.64 20.26
C ALA A 4 12.73 -21.62 18.93
N GLN A 5 12.49 -20.43 18.39
CA GLN A 5 12.08 -20.31 16.99
C GLN A 5 13.28 -20.69 16.14
N ALA A 6 13.15 -21.76 15.36
CA ALA A 6 14.13 -22.12 14.36
C ALA A 6 14.12 -21.05 13.26
N ASP A 7 15.27 -20.45 13.00
CA ASP A 7 15.53 -19.71 11.77
C ASP A 7 15.43 -20.70 10.60
N VAL A 8 14.23 -20.80 10.02
CA VAL A 8 14.04 -21.47 8.74
C VAL A 8 14.66 -20.54 7.71
N SER A 9 15.91 -20.82 7.37
CA SER A 9 16.59 -20.23 6.22
C SER A 9 15.89 -20.75 4.97
N VAL A 10 14.89 -20.01 4.49
CA VAL A 10 14.26 -20.27 3.20
C VAL A 10 15.32 -20.06 2.12
N PRO A 11 15.56 -21.06 1.24
CA PRO A 11 16.54 -20.94 0.18
C PRO A 11 16.28 -19.66 -0.62
N SER A 12 17.35 -18.91 -0.91
CA SER A 12 17.27 -17.85 -1.92
C SER A 12 16.69 -18.48 -3.18
N PRO A 13 15.66 -17.87 -3.80
CA PRO A 13 15.03 -18.51 -4.94
C PRO A 13 16.04 -18.72 -6.06
N ASP A 14 15.93 -19.83 -6.78
CA ASP A 14 16.73 -20.13 -7.98
C ASP A 14 16.27 -19.30 -9.20
N TYR A 15 15.88 -18.05 -8.97
CA TYR A 15 15.45 -17.09 -9.98
C TYR A 15 15.83 -15.66 -9.57
N ASP A 16 16.00 -14.78 -10.57
CA ASP A 16 16.31 -13.38 -10.34
C ASP A 16 15.07 -12.62 -9.84
N VAL A 17 15.03 -12.36 -8.53
CA VAL A 17 13.94 -11.63 -7.84
C VAL A 17 13.71 -10.24 -8.44
N LYS A 18 14.76 -9.55 -8.91
CA LYS A 18 14.60 -8.23 -9.52
C LYS A 18 13.84 -8.33 -10.84
N THR A 19 14.21 -9.29 -11.68
CA THR A 19 13.52 -9.56 -12.94
C THR A 19 12.08 -10.00 -12.68
N ASP A 20 11.85 -10.86 -11.68
CA ASP A 20 10.51 -11.30 -11.30
C ASP A 20 9.59 -10.16 -10.86
N ILE A 21 10.08 -9.24 -10.02
CA ILE A 21 9.37 -8.01 -9.64
C ILE A 21 9.03 -7.19 -10.89
N ALA A 22 10.00 -7.05 -11.80
CA ALA A 22 9.80 -6.25 -12.99
C ALA A 22 8.72 -6.84 -13.92
N GLU A 23 8.70 -8.15 -14.11
CA GLU A 23 7.71 -8.83 -14.96
C GLU A 23 6.34 -8.92 -14.31
N THR A 24 6.28 -9.22 -13.01
CA THR A 24 5.03 -9.50 -12.31
C THR A 24 4.29 -8.24 -11.90
N CYS A 25 5.00 -7.28 -11.28
CA CYS A 25 4.35 -6.09 -10.72
C CYS A 25 3.97 -5.09 -11.82
N SER A 26 4.73 -5.05 -12.92
CA SER A 26 4.46 -4.13 -14.04
C SER A 26 3.19 -4.47 -14.83
N ALA A 27 2.65 -5.68 -14.66
CA ALA A 27 1.39 -6.09 -15.29
C ALA A 27 0.18 -5.24 -14.83
N CYS A 28 0.21 -4.69 -13.62
CA CYS A 28 -0.87 -3.88 -13.05
C CYS A 28 -0.52 -2.39 -12.96
N HIS A 29 0.72 -2.05 -12.62
CA HIS A 29 1.15 -0.65 -12.45
C HIS A 29 2.65 -0.45 -12.70
N GLY A 30 3.06 0.75 -13.12
CA GLY A 30 4.47 1.04 -13.39
C GLY A 30 5.36 0.96 -12.14
N LEU A 31 6.59 0.43 -12.27
CA LEU A 31 7.54 0.27 -11.17
C LEU A 31 8.06 1.60 -10.60
N ARG A 32 7.85 2.72 -11.28
CA ARG A 32 8.18 4.07 -10.79
C ARG A 32 7.59 4.36 -9.40
N TYR A 33 6.54 3.64 -8.99
CA TYR A 33 5.97 3.78 -7.66
C TYR A 33 6.94 3.36 -6.56
N LEU A 34 7.87 2.44 -6.80
CA LEU A 34 8.91 2.09 -5.82
C LEU A 34 9.84 3.28 -5.51
N ASP A 35 10.08 4.14 -6.51
CA ASP A 35 10.88 5.36 -6.34
C ASP A 35 10.07 6.52 -5.75
N LEU A 36 8.78 6.60 -6.05
CA LEU A 36 7.91 7.69 -5.62
C LEU A 36 7.27 7.46 -4.24
N ALA A 37 7.08 6.21 -3.83
CA ALA A 37 6.47 5.85 -2.56
C ALA A 37 7.39 6.09 -1.36
N GLN A 38 6.81 5.99 -0.17
CA GLN A 38 7.48 6.11 1.12
C GLN A 38 8.55 5.03 1.33
N GLY A 39 8.32 3.81 0.82
CA GLY A 39 9.17 2.65 1.12
C GLY A 39 8.97 2.14 2.56
N TYR A 40 9.54 0.98 2.85
CA TYR A 40 9.46 0.35 4.18
C TYR A 40 10.78 -0.34 4.51
N ASP A 41 11.14 -0.32 5.79
CA ASP A 41 12.42 -0.85 6.26
C ASP A 41 12.38 -2.37 6.46
N THR A 42 11.19 -2.95 6.65
CA THR A 42 11.06 -4.37 6.97
C THR A 42 10.38 -5.18 5.86
N PRO A 43 10.77 -6.45 5.68
CA PRO A 43 10.06 -7.36 4.77
C PRO A 43 8.60 -7.55 5.15
N GLN A 44 8.26 -7.50 6.45
CA GLN A 44 6.89 -7.70 6.91
C GLN A 44 5.96 -6.57 6.45
N GLU A 45 6.43 -5.33 6.47
CA GLU A 45 5.67 -4.18 5.95
C GLU A 45 5.47 -4.27 4.42
N TRP A 46 6.51 -4.70 3.70
CA TRP A 46 6.39 -4.94 2.25
C TRP A 46 5.42 -6.07 1.91
N SER A 47 5.50 -7.20 2.61
CA SER A 47 4.58 -8.34 2.46
C SER A 47 3.13 -7.90 2.70
N HIS A 48 2.89 -7.10 3.75
CA HIS A 48 1.57 -6.55 4.03
C HIS A 48 1.03 -5.67 2.89
N LEU A 49 1.88 -4.81 2.32
CA LEU A 49 1.50 -4.01 1.15
C LEU A 49 1.21 -4.90 -0.07
N ILE A 50 2.06 -5.87 -0.37
CA ILE A 50 1.90 -6.79 -1.52
C ILE A 50 0.59 -7.56 -1.43
N ALA A 51 0.21 -8.02 -0.24
CA ALA A 51 -1.03 -8.76 -0.02
C ALA A 51 -2.31 -7.96 -0.38
N SER A 52 -2.22 -6.62 -0.44
CA SER A 52 -3.32 -5.77 -0.93
C SER A 52 -3.45 -5.73 -2.46
N MET A 53 -2.43 -6.17 -3.18
CA MET A 53 -2.33 -6.09 -4.64
C MET A 53 -2.44 -7.45 -5.32
N VAL A 54 -1.75 -8.45 -4.80
CA VAL A 54 -1.64 -9.78 -5.41
C VAL A 54 -1.33 -10.85 -4.35
N THR A 55 -1.77 -12.09 -4.59
CA THR A 55 -1.37 -13.24 -3.78
C THR A 55 -0.14 -13.90 -4.39
N LEU A 56 0.92 -14.06 -3.59
CA LEU A 56 2.14 -14.79 -3.95
C LEU A 56 2.25 -16.09 -3.13
N SER A 57 3.03 -17.06 -3.61
CA SER A 57 3.40 -18.20 -2.76
C SER A 57 4.29 -17.73 -1.61
N PRO A 58 4.29 -18.39 -0.43
CA PRO A 58 5.04 -17.93 0.74
C PRO A 58 6.53 -17.67 0.46
N ALA A 59 7.21 -18.60 -0.22
CA ALA A 59 8.64 -18.46 -0.55
C ALA A 59 8.92 -17.28 -1.50
N ARG A 60 7.99 -16.97 -2.40
CA ARG A 60 8.10 -15.85 -3.34
C ARG A 60 7.83 -14.52 -2.66
N ASP A 61 6.79 -14.44 -1.83
CA ASP A 61 6.49 -13.27 -1.02
C ASP A 61 7.67 -12.88 -0.13
N GLU A 62 8.27 -13.87 0.54
CA GLU A 62 9.40 -13.67 1.42
C GLU A 62 10.64 -13.13 0.68
N ALA A 63 10.93 -13.68 -0.50
CA ALA A 63 12.05 -13.24 -1.33
C ALA A 63 11.84 -11.83 -1.90
N VAL A 64 10.66 -11.55 -2.47
CA VAL A 64 10.30 -10.23 -3.01
C VAL A 64 10.31 -9.18 -1.91
N SER A 65 9.66 -9.46 -0.77
CA SER A 65 9.57 -8.52 0.33
C SER A 65 10.93 -8.18 0.94
N ARG A 66 11.83 -9.17 1.08
CA ARG A 66 13.22 -8.92 1.49
C ARG A 66 13.98 -8.05 0.49
N TYR A 67 13.82 -8.34 -0.80
CA TYR A 67 14.46 -7.54 -1.85
C TYR A 67 13.96 -6.09 -1.79
N LEU A 68 12.66 -5.88 -1.66
CA LEU A 68 12.08 -4.53 -1.60
C LEU A 68 12.49 -3.78 -0.32
N ALA A 69 12.53 -4.43 0.84
CA ALA A 69 13.04 -3.81 2.07
C ALA A 69 14.49 -3.32 1.94
N THR A 70 15.33 -4.13 1.26
CA THR A 70 16.75 -3.81 1.05
C THR A 70 16.96 -2.68 0.05
N ASN A 71 16.18 -2.65 -1.04
CA ASN A 71 16.41 -1.75 -2.18
C ASN A 71 15.51 -0.52 -2.18
N HIS A 72 14.40 -0.55 -1.45
CA HIS A 72 13.42 0.52 -1.32
C HIS A 72 13.08 0.79 0.17
N PRO A 73 14.09 1.11 1.00
CA PRO A 73 13.86 1.41 2.41
C PRO A 73 12.97 2.65 2.59
N HIS A 74 12.52 2.85 3.82
CA HIS A 74 11.79 4.05 4.21
C HIS A 74 12.55 5.32 3.82
N LYS A 75 11.82 6.32 3.31
CA LYS A 75 12.36 7.64 2.94
C LYS A 75 11.88 8.69 3.95
N PRO A 76 12.70 9.05 4.97
CA PRO A 76 12.29 9.99 6.02
C PRO A 76 11.73 11.32 5.51
N SER A 77 12.19 11.80 4.35
CA SER A 77 11.67 13.02 3.69
C SER A 77 10.19 12.95 3.29
N LYS A 78 9.59 11.76 3.27
CA LYS A 78 8.19 11.50 2.92
C LYS A 78 7.37 11.07 4.14
N ALA A 79 7.97 11.04 5.34
CA ALA A 79 7.27 10.73 6.57
C ALA A 79 6.22 11.79 6.91
N PRO A 80 5.05 11.39 7.45
CA PRO A 80 4.06 12.35 7.90
C PRO A 80 4.58 13.15 9.11
N ILE A 81 4.12 14.39 9.24
CA ILE A 81 4.34 15.18 10.46
C ILE A 81 3.40 14.64 11.53
N LEU A 82 3.96 14.04 12.57
CA LEU A 82 3.17 13.51 13.68
C LEU A 82 2.69 14.66 14.58
N VAL A 83 1.38 14.72 14.83
CA VAL A 83 0.80 15.61 15.83
C VAL A 83 0.91 14.95 17.20
N PRO A 84 1.55 15.59 18.19
CA PRO A 84 1.73 14.98 19.51
C PRO A 84 0.42 14.94 20.31
N GLY A 85 0.34 13.97 21.21
CA GLY A 85 -0.80 13.80 22.13
C GLY A 85 -1.85 12.81 21.63
N SER A 86 -2.81 12.50 22.50
CA SER A 86 -3.96 11.69 22.14
C SER A 86 -4.89 12.49 21.23
N THR A 87 -5.14 11.98 20.03
CA THR A 87 -6.15 12.55 19.12
C THR A 87 -7.37 11.63 19.12
N ASN A 88 -8.55 12.19 19.43
CA ASN A 88 -9.80 11.48 19.23
C ASN A 88 -10.21 11.65 17.77
N ILE A 89 -10.19 10.55 17.01
CA ILE A 89 -10.58 10.53 15.60
C ILE A 89 -12.01 9.98 15.52
N VAL A 90 -12.89 10.72 14.84
CA VAL A 90 -14.20 10.23 14.40
C VAL A 90 -14.11 10.06 12.89
N ILE A 91 -14.52 8.89 12.38
CA ILE A 91 -14.61 8.61 10.96
C ILE A 91 -16.09 8.45 10.64
N ASP A 92 -16.61 9.38 9.85
CA ASP A 92 -17.93 9.30 9.25
C ASP A 92 -17.78 8.76 7.82
N GLU A 93 -18.63 7.80 7.45
CA GLU A 93 -18.60 7.15 6.15
C GLU A 93 -19.95 7.32 5.45
N TRP A 94 -19.90 7.62 4.15
CA TRP A 94 -21.10 7.77 3.33
C TRP A 94 -21.04 6.91 2.08
N ILE A 95 -22.17 6.33 1.69
CA ILE A 95 -22.30 5.60 0.42
C ILE A 95 -22.63 6.61 -0.68
N THR A 96 -21.79 6.67 -1.72
CA THR A 96 -22.13 7.49 -2.89
C THR A 96 -23.26 6.85 -3.71
N PRO A 97 -24.19 7.63 -4.28
CA PRO A 97 -25.42 7.09 -4.86
C PRO A 97 -25.22 6.27 -6.14
N THR A 98 -24.10 6.50 -6.85
CA THR A 98 -23.86 5.90 -8.16
C THR A 98 -22.84 4.78 -8.08
N LEU A 99 -23.30 3.55 -8.33
CA LEU A 99 -22.46 2.35 -8.32
C LEU A 99 -21.34 2.43 -9.36
N GLY A 100 -20.15 1.94 -9.00
CA GLY A 100 -19.02 1.78 -9.93
C GLY A 100 -18.22 3.06 -10.21
N GLN A 101 -18.59 4.21 -9.65
CA GLN A 101 -17.96 5.50 -9.97
C GLN A 101 -16.56 5.70 -9.39
N ARG A 102 -16.16 4.87 -8.43
CA ARG A 102 -14.87 4.98 -7.72
C ARG A 102 -14.61 6.43 -7.28
N THR A 103 -15.46 6.89 -6.37
CA THR A 103 -15.42 8.22 -5.75
C THR A 103 -14.01 8.57 -5.29
N ARG A 104 -13.56 9.78 -5.62
CA ARG A 104 -12.22 10.27 -5.29
C ARG A 104 -12.31 11.59 -4.53
N ASP A 105 -11.44 11.69 -3.52
CA ASP A 105 -11.02 12.92 -2.87
C ASP A 105 -12.19 13.84 -2.46
N PRO A 106 -13.12 13.37 -1.59
CA PRO A 106 -14.26 14.18 -1.17
C PRO A 106 -13.81 15.42 -0.40
N ILE A 107 -14.53 16.52 -0.58
CA ILE A 107 -14.32 17.77 0.15
C ILE A 107 -15.59 18.17 0.88
N GLU A 108 -15.45 18.48 2.17
CA GLU A 108 -16.53 19.06 2.97
C GLU A 108 -16.57 20.59 2.75
N ALA A 109 -17.72 21.08 2.31
CA ALA A 109 -18.00 22.50 2.18
C ALA A 109 -18.36 23.11 3.55
N PRO A 110 -18.26 24.44 3.73
CA PRO A 110 -18.60 25.10 4.99
C PRO A 110 -20.04 24.90 5.46
N ASP A 111 -20.96 24.51 4.58
CA ASP A 111 -22.35 24.15 4.89
C ASP A 111 -22.53 22.68 5.29
N GLY A 112 -21.44 21.92 5.44
CA GLY A 112 -21.44 20.49 5.78
C GLY A 112 -21.71 19.56 4.60
N ALA A 113 -21.88 20.09 3.39
CA ALA A 113 -22.08 19.26 2.19
C ALA A 113 -20.80 18.55 1.78
N ILE A 114 -20.88 17.26 1.42
CA ILE A 114 -19.73 16.52 0.91
C ILE A 114 -19.80 16.47 -0.61
N TRP A 115 -18.84 17.14 -1.26
CA TRP A 115 -18.69 17.12 -2.71
C TRP A 115 -17.68 16.07 -3.13
N TRP A 116 -17.99 15.36 -4.20
CA TRP A 116 -17.14 14.28 -4.68
C TRP A 116 -17.12 14.18 -6.21
N THR A 117 -16.05 13.58 -6.74
CA THR A 117 -15.90 13.30 -8.18
C THR A 117 -15.86 11.79 -8.42
N GLY A 118 -16.51 11.34 -9.51
CA GLY A 118 -16.37 9.95 -9.96
C GLY A 118 -15.10 9.79 -10.79
N MET A 119 -14.18 8.91 -10.41
CA MET A 119 -12.97 8.68 -11.22
C MET A 119 -13.30 8.18 -12.63
N TRP A 120 -14.37 7.40 -12.76
CA TRP A 120 -14.72 6.67 -13.99
C TRP A 120 -15.90 7.27 -14.76
N ALA A 121 -16.34 8.47 -14.40
CA ALA A 121 -17.26 9.25 -15.21
C ALA A 121 -16.98 10.75 -15.05
N SER A 122 -17.42 11.55 -16.02
CA SER A 122 -17.44 13.01 -15.88
C SER A 122 -18.60 13.46 -14.96
N LEU A 123 -18.58 13.00 -13.71
CA LEU A 123 -19.63 13.24 -12.72
C LEU A 123 -19.09 13.96 -11.48
N VAL A 124 -19.88 14.93 -11.01
CA VAL A 124 -19.76 15.56 -9.70
C VAL A 124 -21.04 15.28 -8.93
N GLY A 125 -20.92 14.85 -7.68
CA GLY A 125 -22.05 14.61 -6.79
C GLY A 125 -21.93 15.38 -5.48
N ARG A 126 -23.07 15.50 -4.80
CA ARG A 126 -23.19 16.08 -3.47
C ARG A 126 -23.90 15.08 -2.56
N LEU A 127 -23.40 14.93 -1.35
CA LEU A 127 -24.06 14.27 -0.22
C LEU A 127 -24.46 15.33 0.81
#